data_AF-A0ABD2X7P2-F1
#
_entry.id   AF-A0ABD2X7P2-F1
#
_cell.length_a   1.000
_cell.length_b   1.000
_cell.length_c   1.000
_cell.angle_alpha   90.00
_cell.angle_beta   90.00
_cell.angle_gamma   90.00
#
_symmetry.space_group_name_H-M   'P 1'
#
loop_
_entity.id
_entity.type
_entity.pdbx_description
1 polymer ?
#
loop_
_entity_poly.entity_id
_entity_poly.type
_entity_poly.pdbx_seq_one_letter_code
_entity_poly.pdbx_strand_id
1 'polypeptide(L)'
;MQQRNKWTDIRKSLKPGDMVIMRDELCPPSTWPLALVEKVHLGADGLVRVATIRTSDSRFMRPIVKLIKLPTDLKLKSDSQPEVKKN
;
A
#
# COMPACT_ATOMS: atom_id res chain seq x y z
N MET A 1 9.54 34.76 13.07
CA MET A 1 9.70 33.31 13.28
C MET A 1 8.91 32.58 12.22
N GLN A 2 9.50 31.66 11.46
CA GLN A 2 8.76 30.85 10.48
C GLN A 2 8.10 29.65 11.18
N GLN A 3 6.79 29.52 11.03
CA GLN A 3 6.03 28.38 11.56
C GLN A 3 6.25 27.18 10.62
N ARG A 4 6.86 26.11 11.13
CA ARG A 4 7.03 24.85 10.39
C ARG A 4 5.78 24.00 10.55
N ASN A 5 5.07 23.76 9.46
CA ASN A 5 3.98 22.79 9.45
C ASN A 5 4.55 21.39 9.70
N LYS A 6 4.05 20.72 10.74
CA LYS A 6 4.37 19.32 11.00
C LYS A 6 3.60 18.46 9.99
N TRP A 7 4.28 17.50 9.37
CA TRP A 7 3.67 16.49 8.52
C TRP A 7 2.66 15.69 9.34
N THR A 8 1.37 16.04 9.23
CA THR A 8 0.26 15.44 9.99
C THR A 8 -0.74 14.74 9.09
N ASP A 9 -0.52 14.74 7.77
CA ASP A 9 -1.39 14.06 6.82
C ASP A 9 -1.33 12.54 6.99
N ILE A 10 -2.43 12.00 7.52
CA ILE A 10 -2.69 10.56 7.55
C ILE A 10 -2.96 10.12 6.11
N ARG A 11 -1.93 9.59 5.45
CA ARG A 11 -2.05 9.03 4.10
C ARG A 11 -2.82 7.70 4.14
N LYS A 12 -3.52 7.40 3.04
CA LYS A 12 -4.21 6.10 2.86
C LYS A 12 -3.23 4.95 3.11
N SER A 13 -3.56 4.11 4.10
CA SER A 13 -2.75 2.94 4.43
C SER A 13 -2.84 1.87 3.33
N LEU A 14 -1.80 1.04 3.24
CA LEU A 14 -1.77 -0.15 2.39
C LEU A 14 -2.89 -1.11 2.79
N LYS A 15 -3.47 -1.81 1.80
CA LYS A 15 -4.47 -2.85 1.99
C LYS A 15 -3.98 -4.18 1.40
N PRO A 16 -4.43 -5.32 1.93
CA PRO A 16 -4.27 -6.61 1.25
C PRO A 16 -4.78 -6.52 -0.20
N GLY A 17 -3.99 -7.04 -1.14
CA GLY A 17 -4.25 -6.98 -2.58
C GLY A 17 -3.61 -5.78 -3.30
N ASP A 18 -3.10 -4.78 -2.58
CA ASP A 18 -2.36 -3.68 -3.21
C ASP A 18 -1.03 -4.17 -3.81
N MET A 19 -0.71 -3.68 -5.01
CA MET A 19 0.59 -3.89 -5.64
C MET A 19 1.58 -2.81 -5.20
N VAL A 20 2.76 -3.22 -4.76
CA VAL A 20 3.78 -2.36 -4.18
C VAL A 20 5.16 -2.70 -4.73
N ILE A 21 6.04 -1.70 -4.82
CA ILE A 21 7.48 -1.92 -4.99
C ILE A 21 8.12 -1.97 -3.60
N MET A 22 8.94 -2.98 -3.34
CA MET A 22 9.72 -3.08 -2.11
C MET A 22 11.09 -2.43 -2.31
N ARG A 23 11.38 -1.39 -1.53
CA ARG A 23 12.72 -0.82 -1.42
C ARG A 23 13.59 -1.78 -0.61
N ASP A 24 14.46 -2.51 -1.31
CA ASP A 24 15.55 -3.24 -0.68
C ASP A 24 16.82 -2.38 -0.68
N GLU A 25 17.55 -2.39 0.44
CA GLU A 25 18.84 -1.70 0.58
C GLU A 25 19.98 -2.52 -0.05
N LEU A 26 19.77 -3.84 -0.20
CA LEU A 26 20.74 -4.74 -0.83
C LEU A 26 20.69 -4.67 -2.36
N CYS A 27 19.59 -4.18 -2.93
CA CYS A 27 19.40 -4.05 -4.37
C CYS A 27 19.64 -2.61 -4.81
N PRO A 28 20.32 -2.38 -5.94
CA PRO A 28 20.44 -1.04 -6.50
C PRO A 28 19.05 -0.45 -6.79
N PRO A 29 18.88 0.87 -6.73
CA PRO A 29 17.58 1.53 -6.93
C PRO A 29 16.86 1.18 -8.24
N SER A 30 17.62 0.75 -9.25
CA SER A 30 17.11 0.33 -10.56
C SER A 30 16.36 -1.00 -10.55
N THR A 31 16.50 -1.80 -9.49
CA THR A 31 16.04 -3.21 -9.48
C THR A 31 15.26 -3.53 -8.21
N TRP A 32 14.38 -2.62 -7.78
CA TRP A 32 13.50 -2.90 -6.65
C TRP A 32 12.42 -3.91 -7.03
N PRO A 33 12.24 -4.99 -6.25
CA PRO A 33 11.28 -6.04 -6.58
C PRO A 33 9.84 -5.56 -6.44
N LEU A 34 9.00 -6.04 -7.37
CA LEU A 34 7.56 -5.90 -7.31
C LEU A 34 6.97 -6.94 -6.35
N ALA A 35 6.03 -6.53 -5.52
CA ALA A 35 5.39 -7.41 -4.55
C ALA A 35 3.90 -7.09 -4.39
N LEU A 36 3.14 -8.08 -3.92
CA LEU A 36 1.73 -7.95 -3.58
C LEU A 36 1.57 -7.96 -2.05
N VAL A 37 0.80 -7.03 -1.51
CA VAL A 37 0.49 -7.01 -0.07
C VAL A 37 -0.47 -8.15 0.26
N GLU A 38 -0.03 -9.11 1.06
CA GLU A 38 -0.86 -10.25 1.46
C GLU A 38 -1.60 -9.96 2.77
N LYS A 39 -0.91 -9.36 3.75
CA LYS A 39 -1.47 -9.02 5.07
C LYS A 39 -0.90 -7.70 5.57
N VAL A 40 -1.68 -6.98 6.37
CA VAL A 40 -1.26 -5.73 7.02
C VAL A 40 -1.35 -5.87 8.53
N HIS A 41 -0.39 -5.28 9.24
CA HIS A 41 -0.27 -5.34 10.68
C HIS A 41 -0.46 -3.93 11.24
N LEU A 42 -1.55 -3.77 11.99
CA LEU A 42 -1.91 -2.53 12.65
C LEU A 42 -1.15 -2.40 13.97
N GLY A 43 -0.73 -1.18 14.30
CA GLY A 43 -0.26 -0.86 15.65
C GLY A 43 -1.42 -0.60 16.61
N ALA A 44 -1.09 -0.32 17.88
CA ALA A 44 -2.08 0.05 18.91
C ALA A 44 -2.91 1.29 18.52
N ASP A 45 -2.35 2.19 17.72
CA ASP A 45 -3.02 3.41 17.25
C ASP A 45 -3.95 3.16 16.04
N GLY A 46 -4.13 1.90 15.61
CA GLY A 46 -4.94 1.54 14.44
C GLY A 46 -4.30 1.83 13.08
N LEU A 47 -3.03 2.25 13.04
CA LEU A 47 -2.29 2.55 11.81
C LEU A 47 -1.46 1.36 11.32
N VAL A 48 -1.38 1.15 10.01
CA VAL A 48 -0.52 0.11 9.41
C VAL A 48 0.94 0.52 9.54
N ARG A 49 1.74 -0.26 10.28
CA ARG A 49 3.20 -0.02 10.41
C ARG A 49 4.02 -1.03 9.62
N VAL A 50 3.55 -2.27 9.53
CA VAL A 50 4.23 -3.37 8.83
C VAL A 50 3.24 -4.06 7.91
N ALA A 51 3.68 -4.40 6.71
CA ALA A 51 2.92 -5.24 5.80
C ALA A 51 3.74 -6.48 5.44
N THR A 52 3.03 -7.59 5.31
CA THR A 52 3.59 -8.82 4.77
C THR A 52 3.29 -8.87 3.29
N ILE A 53 4.35 -8.88 2.50
CA ILE A 53 4.31 -8.82 1.05
C ILE A 53 4.80 -10.14 0.46
N ARG A 54 4.31 -10.48 -0.72
CA ARG A 54 4.71 -11.64 -1.51
C ARG A 54 5.32 -11.17 -2.81
N THR A 55 6.60 -11.48 -2.99
CA THR A 55 7.34 -11.36 -4.26
C THR A 55 7.19 -12.67 -5.05
N SER A 56 7.71 -12.76 -6.27
CA SER A 56 7.79 -14.00 -7.06
C SER A 56 8.36 -15.17 -6.27
N ASP A 57 9.43 -14.91 -5.52
CA ASP A 57 10.26 -15.97 -4.95
C ASP A 57 10.05 -16.16 -3.44
N SER A 58 9.56 -15.14 -2.72
CA SER A 58 9.55 -15.17 -1.26
C SER A 58 8.53 -14.21 -0.64
N ARG A 59 8.26 -14.44 0.65
CA ARG A 59 7.40 -13.61 1.48
C ARG A 59 8.25 -12.79 2.46
N PHE A 60 8.01 -11.48 2.53
CA PHE A 60 8.76 -10.57 3.39
C PHE A 60 7.84 -9.77 4.30
N MET A 61 8.29 -9.49 5.52
CA MET A 61 7.67 -8.52 6.41
C MET A 61 8.49 -7.23 6.35
N ARG A 62 7.89 -6.16 5.82
CA ARG A 62 8.57 -4.87 5.67
C ARG A 62 7.74 -3.72 6.25
N PRO A 63 8.38 -2.74 6.90
CA PRO A 63 7.71 -1.51 7.32
C PRO A 63 7.13 -0.75 6.12
N ILE A 64 6.03 -0.02 6.31
CA ILE A 64 5.38 0.72 5.22
C ILE A 64 6.30 1.74 4.53
N VAL A 65 7.29 2.27 5.26
CA VAL A 65 8.25 3.25 4.74
C VAL A 65 9.19 2.65 3.68
N LYS A 66 9.34 1.32 3.64
CA LYS A 66 10.09 0.59 2.62
C LYS A 66 9.21 0.08 1.48
N LEU A 67 7.91 0.40 1.49
CA LEU A 67 6.96 -0.05 0.49
C LEU A 67 6.40 1.16 -0.27
N ILE A 68 6.42 1.08 -1.60
CA ILE A 68 5.93 2.13 -2.48
C ILE A 68 4.70 1.59 -3.19
N LYS A 69 3.53 2.11 -2.84
CA LYS A 69 2.27 1.74 -3.51
C LYS A 69 2.29 2.20 -4.96
N LEU A 70 1.96 1.30 -5.88
CA LEU A 70 1.81 1.65 -7.28
C LEU A 70 0.45 2.29 -7.54
N PRO A 71 0.37 3.26 -8.47
CA PRO A 71 -0.89 3.80 -8.94
C PRO A 71 -1.59 2.76 -9.81
N THR A 72 -2.38 1.89 -9.19
CA THR A 72 -3.28 0.97 -9.90
C THR A 72 -4.59 1.69 -10.20
N ASP A 73 -4.54 2.78 -10.96
CA ASP A 73 -5.75 3.47 -11.45
C ASP A 73 -6.26 2.78 -12.71
N LEU A 74 -6.56 1.48 -12.60
CA LEU A 74 -7.43 0.82 -13.56
C LEU A 74 -8.84 1.01 -13.04
N LYS A 75 -9.38 2.22 -13.20
CA LYS A 75 -10.82 2.40 -13.28
C LYS A 75 -11.30 1.71 -14.56
N LEU A 76 -11.37 0.39 -14.56
CA LEU A 76 -12.45 -0.27 -15.28
C LEU A 76 -13.71 0.18 -14.53
N LYS A 77 -14.26 1.32 -14.95
CA LYS A 77 -15.68 1.58 -14.79
C LYS A 77 -16.35 0.40 -15.48
N SER A 78 -16.70 -0.64 -14.73
CA SER A 78 -17.84 -1.44 -15.11
C SER A 78 -19.03 -0.49 -15.01
N ASP A 79 -19.31 0.16 -16.12
CA ASP A 79 -20.56 0.85 -16.39
C ASP A 79 -21.68 -0.15 -16.09
N SER A 80 -22.34 -0.02 -14.93
CA SER A 80 -23.61 -0.67 -14.58
C SER A 80 -24.13 -0.12 -13.23
N GLN A 81 -24.74 1.06 -13.26
CA GLN A 81 -25.90 1.40 -12.41
C GLN A 81 -27.14 1.39 -13.35
N PRO A 82 -28.42 1.17 -12.91
CA PRO A 82 -28.95 1.25 -11.54
C PRO A 82 -30.05 0.20 -11.16
N GLU A 83 -30.51 0.28 -9.90
CA GLU A 83 -31.88 0.01 -9.37
C GLU A 83 -32.59 -1.34 -9.61
N VAL A 84 -32.80 -2.12 -8.53
CA VAL A 84 -34.05 -2.88 -8.35
C VAL A 84 -34.56 -2.66 -6.92
N LYS A 85 -35.68 -1.93 -6.83
CA LYS A 85 -36.54 -1.83 -5.65
C LYS A 85 -37.00 -3.22 -5.21
N LYS A 86 -36.94 -3.49 -3.91
CA LYS A 86 -37.74 -4.48 -3.16
C LYS A 86 -37.53 -4.15 -1.68
N ASN A 87 -38.52 -4.05 -0.82
CA ASN A 87 -39.97 -3.96 -0.91
C ASN A 87 -40.42 -3.38 0.44
#